data_AF-U4U268-F1
#
_entry.id   AF-U4U268-F1
#
_cell.length_a   1.000
_cell.length_b   1.000
_cell.length_c   1.000
_cell.angle_alpha   90.00
_cell.angle_beta   90.00
_cell.angle_gamma   90.00
#
_symmetry.space_group_name_H-M   'P 1'
#
loop_
_entity.id
_entity.type
_entity.pdbx_description
1 polymer ?
#
loop_
_entity_poly.entity_id
_entity_poly.type
_entity_poly.pdbx_seq_one_letter_code
_entity_poly.pdbx_strand_id
1 'polypeptide(L)'
;MYSHYNLTSNIGYRDGKVPRKFFQEDGFYSTSNSLDNLYQRDNERRTINQLLNLDSNSDAGHLTAKGDFVYAFQQLATFHYVNSAPQWASFNGGNWNELEISVRDLADSTSSNLEVYTGVYGTTTLRNANNFQKTPLFLHTINGNNLMPVPQLFWKIIYNRQSEQGIVVL
;
A
#
# COMPACT_ATOMS: atom_id res chain seq x y z
N MET A 1 9.49 3.95 -4.02
CA MET A 1 8.27 4.74 -4.28
C MET A 1 7.74 5.21 -2.94
N TYR A 2 7.23 6.43 -2.85
CA TYR A 2 6.55 6.93 -1.66
C TYR A 2 5.45 7.91 -2.04
N SER A 3 4.54 8.15 -1.09
CA SER A 3 3.50 9.18 -1.15
C SER A 3 3.64 10.11 0.06
N HIS A 4 3.14 11.33 -0.08
CA HIS A 4 3.14 12.35 0.96
C HIS A 4 1.83 13.12 0.93
N TYR A 5 1.27 13.38 2.12
CA TYR A 5 0.05 14.17 2.29
C TYR A 5 0.02 14.81 3.68
N ASN A 6 -0.81 15.85 3.80
CA ASN A 6 -1.14 16.46 5.08
C ASN A 6 -2.40 15.82 5.64
N LEU A 7 -2.28 15.16 6.79
CA LEU A 7 -3.40 14.66 7.57
C LEU A 7 -3.92 15.78 8.47
N THR A 8 -5.18 16.14 8.30
CA THR A 8 -5.77 17.26 9.05
C THR A 8 -6.23 16.80 10.43
N SER A 9 -6.16 17.69 11.43
CA SER A 9 -6.71 17.45 12.76
C SER A 9 -8.21 17.15 12.77
N ASN A 10 -8.97 17.61 11.79
CA ASN A 10 -10.42 17.37 11.68
C ASN A 10 -10.77 16.00 11.08
N ILE A 11 -9.82 15.05 11.04
CA ILE A 11 -10.03 13.74 10.39
C ILE A 11 -11.13 12.90 11.05
N GLY A 12 -11.49 13.17 12.30
CA GLY A 12 -12.65 12.56 12.96
C GLY A 12 -13.99 12.84 12.25
N TYR A 13 -14.09 13.93 11.48
CA TYR A 13 -15.28 14.31 10.70
C TYR A 13 -15.30 13.76 9.27
N ARG A 14 -14.40 12.84 8.93
CA ARG A 14 -14.32 12.28 7.57
C ARG A 14 -15.62 11.61 7.13
N ASP A 15 -15.90 11.68 5.83
CA ASP A 15 -17.00 10.91 5.26
C ASP A 15 -16.67 9.41 5.26
N GLY A 16 -17.30 8.66 6.17
CA GLY A 16 -17.16 7.21 6.26
C GLY A 16 -17.95 6.41 5.23
N LYS A 17 -18.85 7.05 4.46
CA LYS A 17 -19.82 6.38 3.56
C LYS A 17 -19.43 6.46 2.07
N VAL A 18 -18.30 7.09 1.75
CA VAL A 18 -17.82 7.15 0.36
C VAL A 18 -17.51 5.72 -0.14
N PRO A 19 -18.17 5.26 -1.22
CA PRO A 19 -17.94 3.92 -1.75
C PRO A 19 -16.52 3.77 -2.29
N ARG A 20 -15.95 2.58 -2.11
CA ARG A 20 -14.67 2.24 -2.75
C ARG A 20 -14.87 2.16 -4.27
N LYS A 21 -13.88 2.61 -5.05
CA LYS A 21 -13.83 2.44 -6.50
C LYS A 21 -12.84 1.32 -6.86
N PHE A 22 -12.93 0.83 -8.09
CA PHE A 22 -11.83 0.09 -8.69
C PHE A 22 -10.63 1.02 -8.89
N PHE A 23 -9.43 0.46 -8.82
CA PHE A 23 -8.21 1.21 -9.06
C PHE A 23 -8.13 1.61 -10.53
N GLN A 24 -7.49 2.75 -10.79
CA GLN A 24 -7.32 3.30 -12.13
C GLN A 24 -5.86 3.20 -12.58
N GLU A 25 -5.67 2.90 -13.85
CA GLU A 25 -4.37 2.86 -14.52
C GLU A 25 -4.07 4.23 -15.14
N ASP A 26 -2.95 4.84 -14.75
CA ASP A 26 -2.53 6.18 -15.24
C ASP A 26 -1.30 6.11 -16.17
N GLY A 27 -1.02 4.94 -16.74
CA GLY A 27 0.14 4.73 -17.64
C GLY A 27 1.51 4.65 -16.94
N PHE A 28 1.56 4.75 -15.61
CA PHE A 28 2.80 4.63 -14.84
C PHE A 28 3.44 3.24 -14.94
N TYR A 29 2.62 2.19 -14.88
CA TYR A 29 3.08 0.82 -15.12
C TYR A 29 2.78 0.44 -16.57
N SER A 30 3.82 0.14 -17.35
CA SER A 30 3.69 -0.33 -18.73
C SER A 30 3.57 -1.85 -18.76
N THR A 31 2.34 -2.37 -18.69
CA THR A 31 2.03 -3.81 -18.73
C THR A 31 1.20 -4.16 -19.97
N SER A 32 1.34 -5.38 -20.48
CA SER A 32 0.48 -5.92 -21.55
C SER A 32 -0.87 -6.43 -21.04
N ASN A 33 -0.97 -6.70 -19.74
CA ASN A 33 -2.20 -7.06 -19.02
C ASN A 33 -2.66 -5.86 -18.19
N SER A 34 -3.98 -5.72 -18.01
CA SER A 34 -4.53 -4.76 -17.04
C SER A 34 -4.02 -5.05 -15.63
N LEU A 35 -3.70 -3.99 -14.88
CA LEU A 35 -3.31 -4.06 -13.48
C LEU A 35 -4.44 -4.62 -12.61
N ASP A 36 -5.72 -4.37 -12.93
CA ASP A 36 -6.85 -4.99 -12.25
C ASP A 36 -6.79 -6.52 -12.33
N ASN A 37 -6.40 -7.05 -13.49
CA ASN A 37 -6.19 -8.48 -13.63
C ASN A 37 -4.98 -8.95 -12.82
N LEU A 38 -3.88 -8.19 -12.78
CA LEU A 38 -2.68 -8.60 -12.05
C LEU A 38 -2.88 -8.59 -10.53
N TYR A 39 -3.63 -7.61 -10.00
CA TYR A 39 -4.00 -7.49 -8.60
C TYR A 39 -5.26 -8.28 -8.21
N GLN A 40 -5.90 -8.98 -9.15
CA GLN A 40 -6.97 -9.90 -8.80
C GLN A 40 -6.39 -11.02 -7.93
N ARG A 41 -6.96 -11.23 -6.73
CA ARG A 41 -6.45 -12.17 -5.73
C ARG A 41 -6.05 -13.54 -6.28
N ASP A 42 -6.85 -14.11 -7.18
CA ASP A 42 -6.57 -15.42 -7.79
C ASP A 42 -5.35 -15.38 -8.74
N ASN A 43 -5.06 -14.23 -9.35
CA ASN A 43 -3.90 -14.03 -10.23
C ASN A 43 -2.65 -13.73 -9.41
N GLU A 44 -2.75 -12.90 -8.37
CA GLU A 44 -1.65 -12.67 -7.43
C GLU A 44 -1.23 -13.96 -6.75
N ARG A 45 -2.21 -14.71 -6.23
CA ARG A 45 -2.01 -16.03 -5.64
C ARG A 45 -1.36 -16.96 -6.65
N ARG A 46 -1.86 -17.05 -7.89
CA ARG A 46 -1.22 -17.87 -8.93
C ARG A 46 0.23 -17.46 -9.21
N THR A 47 0.53 -16.17 -9.37
CA THR A 47 1.89 -15.72 -9.69
C THR A 47 2.85 -15.98 -8.54
N ILE A 48 2.50 -15.59 -7.30
CA ILE A 48 3.36 -15.80 -6.13
C ILE A 48 3.51 -17.30 -5.84
N ASN A 49 2.42 -18.07 -5.96
CA ASN A 49 2.45 -19.52 -5.76
C ASN A 49 3.26 -20.22 -6.87
N GLN A 50 3.27 -19.74 -8.13
CA GLN A 50 4.15 -20.28 -9.16
C GLN A 50 5.62 -20.00 -8.86
N LEU A 51 5.93 -18.81 -8.35
CA LEU A 51 7.31 -18.42 -8.01
C LEU A 51 7.88 -19.17 -6.81
N LEU A 52 7.04 -19.50 -5.83
CA LEU A 52 7.48 -20.07 -4.55
C LEU A 52 7.00 -21.50 -4.27
N ASN A 53 6.00 -21.98 -5.02
CA ASN A 53 5.22 -23.20 -4.75
C ASN A 53 4.60 -23.19 -3.33
N LEU A 54 4.12 -22.02 -2.90
CA LEU A 54 3.44 -21.81 -1.61
C LEU A 54 1.96 -21.49 -1.82
N ASP A 55 1.20 -21.30 -0.75
CA ASP A 55 -0.17 -20.79 -0.80
C ASP A 55 -0.25 -19.43 -0.07
N SER A 56 -0.15 -18.33 -0.81
CA SER A 56 -0.12 -16.99 -0.23
C SER A 56 -0.93 -15.97 -1.02
N ASN A 57 -1.54 -15.02 -0.31
CA ASN A 57 -2.38 -13.96 -0.89
C ASN A 57 -1.74 -12.58 -0.65
N SER A 58 -1.71 -11.75 -1.69
CA SER A 58 -1.49 -10.30 -1.57
C SER A 58 -2.78 -9.54 -1.87
N ASP A 59 -2.74 -8.23 -1.67
CA ASP A 59 -3.73 -7.25 -2.11
C ASP A 59 -2.99 -5.99 -2.63
N ALA A 60 -3.68 -5.14 -3.38
CA ALA A 60 -3.22 -3.78 -3.68
C ALA A 60 -3.26 -2.90 -2.40
N GLY A 61 -2.10 -2.73 -1.75
CA GLY A 61 -1.95 -1.89 -0.58
C GLY A 61 -1.83 -0.42 -0.94
N HIS A 62 -2.64 0.45 -0.34
CA HIS A 62 -2.54 1.89 -0.54
C HIS A 62 -1.28 2.46 0.14
N LEU A 63 -0.58 3.38 -0.51
CA LEU A 63 0.46 4.20 0.16
C LEU A 63 -0.19 5.36 0.91
N THR A 64 -1.09 6.09 0.25
CA THR A 64 -1.99 7.05 0.90
C THR A 64 -3.37 6.42 1.05
N ALA A 65 -3.83 6.22 2.29
CA ALA A 65 -5.07 5.53 2.54
C ALA A 65 -6.29 6.41 2.25
N LYS A 66 -7.35 5.79 1.71
CA LYS A 66 -8.67 6.44 1.56
C LYS A 66 -9.14 7.12 2.85
N GLY A 67 -8.91 6.47 3.99
CA GLY A 67 -9.38 6.94 5.30
C GLY A 67 -8.71 8.22 5.79
N ASP A 68 -7.61 8.66 5.17
CA ASP A 68 -6.81 9.80 5.60
C ASP A 68 -7.30 11.14 5.05
N PHE A 69 -8.43 11.15 4.35
CA PHE A 69 -9.03 12.37 3.82
C PHE A 69 -10.47 12.56 4.27
N VAL A 70 -10.81 13.83 4.56
CA VAL A 70 -12.14 14.23 5.00
C VAL A 70 -13.14 14.16 3.84
N TYR A 71 -12.76 14.69 2.68
CA TYR A 71 -13.68 14.88 1.55
C TYR A 71 -13.69 13.71 0.57
N ALA A 72 -14.88 13.37 0.07
CA ALA A 72 -15.09 12.26 -0.85
C ALA A 72 -14.20 12.31 -2.10
N PHE A 73 -14.00 13.48 -2.71
CA PHE A 73 -13.16 13.58 -3.91
C PHE A 73 -11.70 13.20 -3.64
N GLN A 74 -11.15 13.56 -2.48
CA GLN A 74 -9.78 13.20 -2.08
C GLN A 74 -9.69 11.70 -1.77
N GLN A 75 -10.70 11.16 -1.07
CA GLN A 75 -10.80 9.73 -0.81
C GLN A 75 -10.85 8.91 -2.10
N LEU A 76 -11.56 9.40 -3.13
CA LEU A 76 -11.65 8.73 -4.42
C LEU A 76 -10.36 8.85 -5.24
N ALA A 77 -9.60 9.93 -5.05
CA ALA A 77 -8.30 10.13 -5.70
C ALA A 77 -7.20 9.20 -5.16
N THR A 78 -7.45 8.39 -4.12
CA THR A 78 -6.48 7.40 -3.64
C THR A 78 -6.47 6.10 -4.45
N PHE A 79 -7.49 5.88 -5.30
CA PHE A 79 -7.71 4.65 -6.07
C PHE A 79 -6.98 4.67 -7.41
N HIS A 80 -5.69 4.99 -7.39
CA HIS A 80 -4.82 4.99 -8.56
C HIS A 80 -3.66 4.05 -8.31
N TYR A 81 -3.28 3.24 -9.30
CA TYR A 81 -2.24 2.21 -9.08
C TYR A 81 -0.88 2.82 -8.73
N VAL A 82 -0.60 4.06 -9.13
CA VAL A 82 0.59 4.81 -8.70
C VAL A 82 0.65 5.04 -7.18
N ASN A 83 -0.51 5.02 -6.50
CA ASN A 83 -0.64 5.09 -5.05
C ASN A 83 -0.72 3.71 -4.40
N SER A 84 -0.24 2.66 -5.07
CA SER A 84 -0.30 1.30 -4.56
C SER A 84 1.02 0.55 -4.67
N ALA A 85 1.18 -0.42 -3.78
CA ALA A 85 2.21 -1.44 -3.88
C ALA A 85 1.62 -2.80 -3.47
N PRO A 86 2.16 -3.92 -3.98
CA PRO A 86 1.74 -5.25 -3.52
C PRO A 86 1.94 -5.37 -2.00
N GLN A 87 0.94 -5.80 -1.27
CA GLN A 87 1.01 -5.93 0.19
C GLN A 87 0.38 -7.25 0.62
N TRP A 88 0.99 -7.95 1.58
CA TRP A 88 0.40 -9.17 2.11
C TRP A 88 -0.98 -8.87 2.70
N ALA A 89 -2.00 -9.65 2.33
CA ALA A 89 -3.38 -9.39 2.74
C ALA A 89 -3.53 -9.35 4.28
N SER A 90 -2.80 -10.23 4.99
CA SER A 90 -2.75 -10.28 6.45
C SER A 90 -2.09 -9.04 7.08
N PHE A 91 -1.15 -8.41 6.38
CA PHE A 91 -0.50 -7.18 6.84
C PHE A 91 -1.36 -5.96 6.55
N ASN A 92 -1.88 -5.83 5.32
CA ASN A 92 -2.75 -4.74 4.88
C ASN A 92 -4.02 -4.66 5.73
N GLY A 93 -4.74 -5.77 5.86
CA GLY A 93 -5.98 -5.85 6.64
C GLY A 93 -5.78 -5.97 8.16
N GLY A 94 -4.54 -6.10 8.62
CA GLY A 94 -4.19 -6.25 10.03
C GLY A 94 -3.43 -5.05 10.56
N ASN A 95 -2.19 -5.26 10.99
CA ASN A 95 -1.37 -4.26 11.68
C ASN A 95 -1.24 -2.93 10.92
N TRP A 96 -1.20 -2.96 9.57
CA TRP A 96 -1.08 -1.74 8.79
C TRP A 96 -2.34 -0.87 8.88
N ASN A 97 -3.52 -1.50 8.75
CA ASN A 97 -4.80 -0.80 8.93
C ASN A 97 -4.92 -0.21 10.35
N GLU A 98 -4.51 -0.94 11.39
CA GLU A 98 -4.53 -0.44 12.77
C GLU A 98 -3.56 0.72 13.00
N LEU A 99 -2.37 0.68 12.40
CA LEU A 99 -1.45 1.82 12.41
C LEU A 99 -2.09 3.05 11.77
N GLU A 100 -2.71 2.90 10.60
CA GLU A 100 -3.37 4.01 9.92
C GLU A 100 -4.54 4.57 10.75
N ILE A 101 -5.33 3.72 11.42
CA ILE A 101 -6.39 4.16 12.34
C ILE A 101 -5.78 4.96 13.49
N SER A 102 -4.74 4.42 14.12
CA SER A 102 -4.07 5.06 15.26
C SER A 102 -3.49 6.44 14.92
N VAL A 103 -2.93 6.61 13.72
CA VAL A 103 -2.41 7.91 13.26
C VAL A 103 -3.53 8.93 13.07
N ARG A 104 -4.70 8.51 12.56
CA ARG A 104 -5.89 9.39 12.45
C ARG A 104 -6.42 9.77 13.82
N ASP A 105 -6.52 8.82 14.74
CA ASP A 105 -6.99 9.06 16.10
C ASP A 105 -6.02 9.99 16.86
N LEU A 106 -4.71 9.86 16.62
CA LEU A 106 -3.70 10.79 17.14
C LEU A 106 -3.92 12.21 16.63
N ALA A 107 -4.09 12.39 15.32
CA ALA A 107 -4.32 13.71 14.72
C ALA A 107 -5.59 14.39 15.27
N ASP A 108 -6.68 13.63 15.41
CA ASP A 108 -7.96 14.10 15.92
C ASP A 108 -7.89 14.45 17.41
N SER A 109 -7.45 13.51 18.25
CA SER A 109 -7.40 13.68 19.71
C SER A 109 -6.44 14.79 20.16
N THR A 110 -5.35 15.01 19.42
CA THR A 110 -4.37 16.06 19.73
C THR A 110 -4.63 17.36 18.98
N SER A 111 -5.71 17.44 18.18
CA SER A 111 -6.02 18.57 17.32
C SER A 111 -4.83 19.04 16.47
N SER A 112 -3.99 18.10 16.03
CA SER A 112 -2.73 18.36 15.33
C SER A 112 -2.82 17.98 13.86
N ASN A 113 -2.31 18.87 13.00
CA ASN A 113 -2.06 18.53 11.60
C ASN A 113 -0.72 17.80 11.50
N LEU A 114 -0.69 16.69 10.76
CA LEU A 114 0.48 15.83 10.62
C LEU A 114 0.90 15.76 9.15
N GLU A 115 2.20 15.88 8.88
CA GLU A 115 2.79 15.49 7.60
C GLU A 115 3.02 13.98 7.64
N VAL A 116 2.41 13.25 6.70
CA VAL A 116 2.52 11.80 6.63
C VAL A 116 3.19 11.39 5.33
N TYR A 117 4.25 10.61 5.44
CA TYR A 117 4.94 9.99 4.33
C TYR A 117 4.78 8.49 4.45
N THR A 118 4.44 7.82 3.35
CA THR A 118 4.35 6.36 3.31
C THR A 118 5.09 5.85 2.11
N GLY A 119 5.94 4.86 2.30
CA GLY A 119 6.68 4.28 1.19
C GLY A 119 7.05 2.84 1.41
N VAL A 120 7.76 2.33 0.42
CA VAL A 120 8.17 0.93 0.31
C VAL A 120 9.67 0.85 0.10
N TYR A 121 10.28 -0.22 0.61
CA TYR A 121 11.71 -0.48 0.46
C TYR A 121 12.00 -1.94 0.10
N GLY A 122 12.99 -2.12 -0.78
CA GLY A 122 13.48 -3.43 -1.19
C GLY A 122 12.48 -4.27 -1.97
N THR A 123 12.85 -5.53 -2.20
CA THR A 123 11.99 -6.55 -2.82
C THR A 123 12.05 -7.80 -1.95
N THR A 124 10.88 -8.27 -1.52
CA THR A 124 10.77 -9.50 -0.74
C THR A 124 11.41 -10.64 -1.50
N THR A 125 12.26 -11.39 -0.80
CA THR A 125 12.94 -12.57 -1.33
C THR A 125 12.65 -13.74 -0.42
N LEU A 126 11.96 -14.76 -0.95
CA LEU A 126 11.62 -15.98 -0.21
C LEU A 126 12.29 -17.19 -0.85
N ARG A 127 12.49 -18.26 -0.09
CA ARG A 127 13.04 -19.52 -0.64
C ARG A 127 11.94 -20.22 -1.42
N ASN A 128 12.23 -20.61 -2.66
CA ASN A 128 11.36 -21.46 -3.45
C ASN A 128 11.32 -22.86 -2.81
N ALA A 129 10.12 -23.43 -2.63
CA ALA A 129 9.95 -24.69 -1.89
C ALA A 129 10.56 -25.91 -2.60
N ASN A 130 10.77 -25.85 -3.93
CA ASN A 130 11.29 -26.96 -4.71
C ASN A 130 12.83 -27.02 -4.71
N ASN A 131 13.50 -25.87 -4.78
CA ASN A 131 14.97 -25.81 -4.93
C ASN A 131 15.68 -25.07 -3.77
N PHE A 132 14.94 -24.54 -2.80
CA PHE A 132 15.41 -23.76 -1.64
C PHE A 132 16.22 -22.50 -1.98
N GLN A 133 16.25 -22.10 -3.26
CA GLN A 133 16.93 -20.88 -3.71
C GLN A 133 16.08 -19.65 -3.38
N LYS A 134 16.77 -18.57 -3.03
CA LYS A 134 16.17 -17.27 -2.78
C LYS A 134 15.64 -16.68 -4.09
N THR A 135 14.33 -16.46 -4.16
CA THR A 135 13.61 -15.94 -5.31
C THR A 135 12.96 -14.60 -4.96
N PRO A 136 13.31 -13.50 -5.65
CA PRO A 136 12.66 -12.22 -5.46
C PRO A 136 11.22 -12.25 -6.02
N LEU A 137 10.30 -11.56 -5.36
CA LEU A 137 8.89 -11.59 -5.69
C LEU A 137 8.44 -10.34 -6.45
N PHE A 138 7.73 -10.59 -7.53
CA PHE A 138 7.12 -9.59 -8.40
C PHE A 138 5.72 -10.06 -8.76
N LEU A 139 4.76 -9.15 -8.85
CA LEU A 139 3.41 -9.53 -9.31
C LEU A 139 3.36 -9.84 -10.80
N HIS A 140 4.32 -9.36 -11.58
CA HIS A 140 4.36 -9.63 -13.01
C HIS A 140 5.77 -9.58 -13.59
N THR A 141 6.04 -10.47 -14.54
CA THR A 141 7.27 -10.49 -15.32
C THR A 141 6.92 -10.60 -16.80
N ILE A 142 7.38 -9.65 -17.62
CA ILE A 142 7.17 -9.65 -19.07
C ILE A 142 8.53 -9.65 -19.75
N ASN A 143 8.83 -10.67 -20.58
CA ASN A 143 10.09 -10.75 -21.34
C ASN A 143 11.35 -10.57 -20.47
N GLY A 144 11.32 -11.04 -19.23
CA GLY A 144 12.42 -10.87 -18.25
C GLY A 144 12.41 -9.53 -17.49
N ASN A 145 11.53 -8.59 -17.83
CA ASN A 145 11.32 -7.36 -17.07
C ASN A 145 10.36 -7.62 -15.91
N ASN A 146 10.88 -7.49 -14.70
CA ASN A 146 10.13 -7.64 -13.47
C ASN A 146 9.41 -6.32 -13.12
N LEU A 147 8.10 -6.39 -12.94
CA LEU A 147 7.22 -5.25 -12.67
C LEU A 147 6.53 -5.45 -11.32
N MET A 148 6.27 -4.34 -10.63
CA MET A 148 5.58 -4.32 -9.33
C MET A 148 6.25 -5.26 -8.31
N PRO A 149 7.46 -4.90 -7.84
CA PRO A 149 8.13 -5.67 -6.79
C PRO A 149 7.23 -5.76 -5.56
N VAL A 150 7.11 -6.94 -4.97
CA VAL A 150 6.53 -7.09 -3.64
C VAL A 150 7.52 -6.49 -2.65
N PRO A 151 7.20 -5.38 -1.97
CA PRO A 151 8.12 -4.71 -1.06
C PRO A 151 8.61 -5.64 0.05
N GLN A 152 9.85 -5.45 0.47
CA GLN A 152 10.36 -6.11 1.67
C GLN A 152 9.84 -5.44 2.94
N LEU A 153 9.71 -4.11 2.91
CA LEU A 153 9.22 -3.30 4.00
C LEU A 153 8.27 -2.23 3.49
N PHE A 154 7.24 -1.95 4.27
CA PHE A 154 6.49 -0.70 4.21
C PHE A 154 6.98 0.18 5.34
N TRP A 155 6.99 1.49 5.15
CA TRP A 155 7.35 2.42 6.21
C TRP A 155 6.43 3.62 6.20
N LYS A 156 6.21 4.21 7.37
CA LYS A 156 5.43 5.43 7.54
C LYS A 156 6.19 6.41 8.44
N ILE A 157 6.34 7.65 7.97
CA ILE A 157 6.83 8.78 8.77
C ILE A 157 5.62 9.62 9.13
N ILE A 158 5.45 9.90 10.41
CA ILE A 158 4.42 10.81 10.93
C ILE A 158 5.15 11.95 11.61
N TYR A 159 4.98 13.17 11.11
CA TYR A 159 5.69 14.35 11.59
C TYR A 159 4.71 15.47 11.93
N ASN A 160 4.79 16.00 13.15
CA ASN A 160 4.09 17.20 13.57
C ASN A 160 5.03 18.41 13.42
N ARG A 161 4.75 19.26 12.44
CA ARG A 161 5.60 20.42 12.14
C ARG A 161 5.55 21.51 13.21
N GLN A 162 4.48 21.61 13.99
CA GLN A 162 4.36 22.63 15.03
C GLN A 162 5.17 22.28 16.28
N SER A 163 5.15 21.00 16.68
CA SER A 163 5.94 20.53 17.83
C SER A 163 7.33 20.01 17.46
N GLU A 164 7.63 19.91 16.16
CA GLU A 164 8.85 19.31 15.61
C GLU A 164 9.08 17.85 16.02
N GLN A 165 8.02 17.16 16.45
CA GLN A 165 8.07 15.76 16.85
C GLN A 165 7.75 14.85 15.68
N GLY A 166 8.39 13.70 15.61
CA GLY A 166 8.09 12.70 14.59
C GLY A 166 8.37 11.28 15.03
N ILE A 167 7.70 10.34 14.37
CA ILE A 167 7.89 8.90 14.54
C ILE A 167 8.01 8.24 13.16
N VAL A 168 8.86 7.22 13.08
CA VAL A 168 8.98 6.34 11.92
C VAL A 168 8.57 4.93 12.34
N VAL A 169 7.69 4.32 11.56
CA VAL A 169 7.23 2.95 11.74
C VAL A 169 7.63 2.14 10.50
N LEU A 170 8.10 0.91 10.71
CA LEU A 170 8.58 -0.06 9.70
C LEU A 170 7.75 -1.34 9.74
#